data_AF-A0A522X795-F1
#
_entry.id   AF-A0A522X795-F1
#
_cell.length_a   1.000
_cell.length_b   1.000
_cell.length_c   1.000
_cell.angle_alpha   90.00
_cell.angle_beta   90.00
_cell.angle_gamma   90.00
#
_symmetry.space_group_name_H-M   'P 1'
#
loop_
_entity.id
_entity.type
_entity.pdbx_description
1 polymer ?
#
loop_
_entity_poly.entity_id
_entity_poly.type
_entity_poly.pdbx_seq_one_letter_code
_entity_poly.pdbx_strand_id
1 'polypeptide(L)' 'GGIGGTAFTPIINAPEVAILGVSRASMKPVYQDGEFVPRLMLPLSLSYDHRVIDGASAARFTVYLAQALTDIRRLAL' A
#
# COMPACT_ATOMS: atom_id res chain seq x y z
N GLY A 1 4.74 6.67 7.64
CA GLY A 1 4.71 6.79 9.11
C GLY A 1 5.89 7.59 9.62
N GLY A 2 5.63 8.53 10.54
CA GLY A 2 6.66 9.40 11.12
C GLY A 2 7.51 8.77 12.24
N ILE A 3 7.04 7.67 12.84
CA ILE A 3 7.67 7.04 14.02
C ILE A 3 8.56 5.86 13.62
N GLY A 4 8.14 5.04 12.64
CA GLY A 4 8.84 3.82 12.23
C GLY A 4 7.88 2.74 11.77
N GLY A 5 8.34 1.48 11.82
CA GLY A 5 7.55 0.29 11.48
C GLY A 5 7.70 -0.17 10.04
N THR A 6 7.60 -1.48 9.83
CA THR A 6 7.64 -2.13 8.51
C THR A 6 6.24 -2.44 7.98
N ALA A 7 5.33 -2.85 8.86
CA ALA A 7 3.91 -3.05 8.59
C ALA A 7 3.16 -3.07 9.93
N PHE A 8 1.85 -2.87 9.88
CA PHE A 8 0.95 -3.08 11.02
C PHE A 8 -0.45 -3.45 10.51
N THR A 9 -1.32 -3.92 11.39
CA THR A 9 -2.71 -4.26 11.08
C THR A 9 -3.63 -3.18 11.67
N PRO A 10 -3.97 -2.11 10.91
CA PRO A 10 -4.85 -1.06 11.41
C PRO A 10 -6.24 -1.63 11.75
N ILE A 11 -6.89 -1.08 12.77
CA ILE A 11 -8.29 -1.42 13.10
C ILE A 11 -9.20 -0.50 12.31
N ILE A 12 -10.20 -1.07 11.64
CA ILE A 12 -11.18 -0.32 10.85
C ILE A 12 -12.00 0.59 11.78
N ASN A 13 -12.16 1.85 11.38
CA ASN A 13 -13.00 2.81 12.09
C ASN A 13 -14.47 2.67 11.63
N ALA A 14 -15.20 1.72 12.21
CA ALA A 14 -16.61 1.53 11.87
C ALA A 14 -17.42 2.84 12.05
N PRO A 15 -18.35 3.17 11.14
CA PRO A 15 -18.97 2.32 10.11
C PRO A 15 -18.24 2.25 8.77
N GLU A 16 -17.00 2.72 8.67
CA GLU A 16 -16.17 2.51 7.47
C GLU A 16 -15.90 1.02 7.25
N VAL A 17 -15.59 0.64 6.01
CA VAL A 17 -15.42 -0.77 5.60
C VAL A 17 -13.96 -1.13 5.30
N ALA A 18 -13.06 -0.16 5.31
CA ALA A 18 -11.62 -0.36 5.13
C ALA A 18 -10.83 0.80 5.71
N ILE A 19 -9.56 0.55 6.07
CA ILE A 19 -8.61 1.57 6.52
C ILE A 19 -7.21 1.25 5.97
N LEU A 20 -6.49 2.30 5.56
CA LEU A 20 -5.13 2.19 5.03
C LEU A 20 -4.10 2.65 6.07
N GLY A 21 -3.23 1.73 6.46
CA GLY A 21 -2.04 1.99 7.26
C GLY A 21 -0.83 2.29 6.37
N VAL A 22 -0.09 3.36 6.71
CA VAL A 22 1.10 3.80 5.96
C VAL A 22 2.32 3.85 6.87
N SER A 23 3.24 2.90 6.68
CA SER A 23 4.47 2.78 7.48
C SER A 23 5.59 3.71 6.99
N ARG A 24 6.73 3.74 7.68
CA ARG A 24 7.88 4.56 7.26
C ARG A 24 8.43 4.04 5.93
N ALA A 25 8.62 4.94 4.96
CA ALA A 25 9.31 4.60 3.72
C ALA A 25 10.81 4.40 3.98
N SER A 26 11.42 3.47 3.26
CA SER A 26 12.85 3.21 3.35
C SER A 26 13.43 2.84 1.99
N MET A 27 14.73 3.12 1.80
CA MET A 27 15.45 2.65 0.64
C MET A 27 15.64 1.14 0.76
N LYS A 28 15.21 0.39 -0.27
CA LYS A 28 15.39 -1.06 -0.36
C LYS A 28 15.98 -1.43 -1.73
N PRO A 29 16.81 -2.48 -1.80
CA PRO A 29 17.21 -3.05 -3.08
C PRO A 29 15.98 -3.74 -3.70
N VAL A 30 15.63 -3.36 -4.93
CA VAL A 30 14.57 -4.00 -5.72
C VAL A 30 15.23 -4.60 -6.95
N TYR A 31 14.95 -5.87 -7.21
CA TYR A 31 15.41 -6.52 -8.43
C TYR A 31 14.55 -6.05 -9.61
N GLN A 32 15.17 -5.41 -10.59
CA GLN A 32 14.52 -4.87 -11.76
C GLN A 32 15.48 -4.96 -12.95
N ASP A 33 14.98 -5.42 -14.11
CA ASP A 33 15.72 -5.45 -15.38
C ASP A 33 17.09 -6.15 -15.31
N GLY A 34 17.20 -7.19 -14.48
CA GLY A 34 18.41 -8.00 -14.34
C GLY A 34 19.36 -7.57 -13.22
N GLU A 35 19.13 -6.44 -12.55
CA GLU A 35 20.00 -5.87 -11.53
C GLU A 35 19.25 -5.42 -10.27
N PHE A 36 19.98 -5.17 -9.17
CA PHE A 36 19.40 -4.59 -7.96
C PHE A 36 19.52 -3.07 -7.97
N VAL A 37 18.39 -2.38 -8.04
CA VAL A 37 18.32 -0.92 -8.00
C VAL A 37 17.81 -0.43 -6.65
N PRO A 38 18.40 0.63 -6.07
CA PRO A 38 17.90 1.22 -4.84
C PRO A 38 16.59 1.98 -5.11
N ARG A 39 15.51 1.60 -4.43
CA ARG A 39 14.20 2.27 -4.56
C ARG A 39 13.66 2.68 -3.19
N LEU A 40 13.01 3.85 -3.16
CA LEU A 40 12.23 4.27 -2.00
C LEU A 40 10.93 3.45 -1.97
N MET A 41 10.83 2.54 -0.99
CA MET A 41 9.68 1.66 -0.84
C MET A 41 8.79 2.14 0.30
N LEU A 42 7.50 2.30 0.03
CA LEU A 42 6.47 2.66 1.01
C LEU A 42 5.61 1.43 1.35
N PRO A 43 5.70 0.88 2.58
CA PRO A 43 4.84 -0.22 2.97
C PRO A 43 3.40 0.25 3.22
N LEU A 44 2.44 -0.45 2.61
CA LEU A 44 1.01 -0.22 2.73
C LEU A 44 0.33 -1.42 3.40
N SER A 45 -0.54 -1.15 4.37
CA SER A 45 -1.34 -2.16 5.07
C SER A 45 -2.82 -1.83 4.91
N LEU A 46 -3.57 -2.67 4.21
CA LEU A 46 -5.02 -2.49 4.06
C LEU A 46 -5.76 -3.47 4.96
N SER A 47 -6.45 -2.95 5.98
CA SER A 47 -7.46 -3.72 6.71
C SER A 47 -8.84 -3.42 6.12
N TYR A 48 -9.67 -4.45 5.97
CA TYR A 48 -10.98 -4.36 5.35
C TYR A 48 -11.97 -5.35 5.97
N ASP A 49 -13.24 -4.98 5.97
CA ASP A 49 -14.31 -5.83 6.45
C ASP A 49 -14.67 -6.86 5.38
N HIS A 50 -14.30 -8.12 5.63
CA HIS A 50 -14.47 -9.20 4.67
C HIS A 50 -15.93 -9.58 4.40
N ARG A 51 -16.86 -9.06 5.21
CA ARG A 51 -18.32 -9.16 4.97
C ARG A 51 -18.77 -8.28 3.81
N VAL A 52 -18.00 -7.21 3.51
CA VAL A 52 -18.31 -6.21 2.48
C VAL A 52 -17.34 -6.30 1.30
N ILE A 53 -16.05 -6.54 1.57
CA ILE A 53 -14.98 -6.53 0.57
C ILE A 53 -14.32 -7.90 0.51
N ASP A 54 -14.31 -8.53 -0.66
CA ASP A 54 -13.56 -9.76 -0.88
C ASP A 54 -12.04 -9.52 -1.06
N GLY A 55 -11.23 -10.55 -0.84
CA GLY A 55 -9.78 -10.46 -0.93
C GLY A 55 -9.25 -10.06 -2.31
N ALA A 56 -9.95 -10.42 -3.41
CA ALA A 56 -9.52 -10.01 -4.75
C ALA A 56 -9.76 -8.50 -4.97
N SER A 57 -10.87 -7.97 -4.46
CA SER A 57 -11.16 -6.52 -4.48
C SER A 57 -10.17 -5.73 -3.63
N ALA A 58 -9.84 -6.22 -2.42
CA ALA A 58 -8.81 -5.60 -1.57
C ALA A 58 -7.41 -5.61 -2.22
N ALA A 59 -7.03 -6.72 -2.85
CA ALA A 59 -5.76 -6.83 -3.57
C ALA A 59 -5.72 -5.88 -4.78
N ARG A 60 -6.79 -5.83 -5.58
CA ARG A 60 -6.92 -4.91 -6.72
C ARG A 60 -6.78 -3.45 -6.29
N PHE A 61 -7.46 -3.06 -5.21
CA PHE A 61 -7.34 -1.71 -4.66
C PHE A 61 -5.90 -1.36 -4.28
N THR A 62 -5.21 -2.26 -3.59
CA THR A 62 -3.83 -2.03 -3.14
C THR A 62 -2.86 -1.91 -4.33
N VAL A 63 -3.04 -2.74 -5.36
CA VAL A 63 -2.26 -2.66 -6.62
C VAL A 63 -2.53 -1.34 -7.34
N TYR A 64 -3.80 -0.95 -7.50
CA TYR A 64 -4.18 0.31 -8.12
C TYR A 64 -3.54 1.50 -7.39
N LEU A 65 -3.65 1.54 -6.06
CA LEU A 65 -3.06 2.59 -5.25
C LEU A 65 -1.52 2.63 -5.40
N ALA A 66 -0.86 1.48 -5.35
CA ALA A 66 0.59 1.40 -5.55
C ALA A 66 1.01 1.93 -6.93
N GLN A 67 0.23 1.65 -7.98
CA GLN A 67 0.48 2.17 -9.32
C GLN A 67 0.28 3.68 -9.41
N ALA A 68 -0.79 4.21 -8.81
CA ALA A 68 -1.04 5.65 -8.76
C ALA A 68 0.05 6.40 -7.98
N LEU A 69 0.56 5.81 -6.89
CA LEU A 69 1.68 6.37 -6.12
C LEU A 69 3.01 6.30 -6.87
N THR A 70 3.19 5.29 -7.73
CA THR A 70 4.40 5.14 -8.56
C THR A 70 4.43 6.17 -9.68
N ASP A 71 3.28 6.52 -10.25
CA ASP A 71 3.14 7.53 -11.28
C ASP A 71 1.86 8.36 -11.08
N ILE A 72 2.00 9.51 -10.40
CA ILE A 72 0.88 10.36 -10.01
C ILE A 72 0.10 10.93 -11.19
N ARG A 73 0.72 11.00 -12.39
CA ARG A 73 0.06 11.49 -13.61
C ARG A 73 -1.14 10.62 -14.00
N ARG A 74 -1.16 9.36 -13.57
CA ARG A 74 -2.28 8.43 -13.76
C ARG A 74 -3.57 8.87 -13.06
N LEU A 75 -3.51 9.79 -12.10
CA LEU A 75 -4.70 10.35 -11.46
C LEU A 75 -5.40 11.43 -12.29
N ALA A 76 -4.72 11.97 -13.31
CA ALA A 76 -5.23 13.06 -14.15
C ALA A 76 -5.76 12.58 -15.53
N LEU A 77 -5.75 11.27 -15.76
CA LEU A 77 -6.27 10.61 -16.97
C LEU A 77 -7.60 9.93 -16.65
#